data_AF-A0A2T9J4L3-F1
#
_entry.id   AF-A0A2T9J4L3-F1
#
_cell.length_a   1.000
_cell.length_b   1.000
_cell.length_c   1.000
_cell.angle_alpha   90.00
_cell.angle_beta   90.00
_cell.angle_gamma   90.00
#
_symmetry.space_group_name_H-M   'P 1'
#
loop_
_entity.id
_entity.type
_entity.pdbx_description
1 polymer ?
#
loop_
_entity_poly.entity_id
_entity_poly.type
_entity_poly.pdbx_seq_one_letter_code
_entity_poly.pdbx_strand_id
1 'polypeptide(L)'
;MRKFMISLTTIATLTLAAVPLIGITQAAHAGERQVTVRVGDLNLADPADAAEFNARATDATKRFCRARAMKERLDLLSRRACSLEVRAEINDKLSVKQRKALASAGRVTPVAVAAF
;
A
#
# COMPACT_ATOMS: atom_id res chain seq x y z
N MET A 1 -41.18 -4.19 46.82
CA MET A 1 -41.77 -5.44 46.27
C MET A 1 -40.72 -6.17 45.45
N ARG A 2 -40.55 -7.47 45.72
CA ARG A 2 -39.91 -8.57 44.95
C ARG A 2 -38.78 -8.19 43.96
N LYS A 3 -37.52 -8.57 44.22
CA LYS A 3 -36.89 -9.87 43.86
C LYS A 3 -37.01 -10.19 42.37
N PHE A 4 -35.89 -10.13 41.64
CA PHE A 4 -35.41 -11.28 40.87
C PHE A 4 -33.89 -11.38 41.01
N MET A 5 -33.48 -12.43 41.72
CA MET A 5 -32.13 -12.96 41.68
C MET A 5 -31.89 -13.57 40.31
N ILE A 6 -30.77 -13.26 39.67
CA ILE A 6 -30.14 -14.17 38.73
C ILE A 6 -28.66 -14.23 39.07
N SER A 7 -28.30 -15.25 39.84
CA SER A 7 -26.97 -15.85 39.81
C SER A 7 -26.73 -16.36 38.39
N LEU A 8 -25.70 -15.86 37.73
CA LEU A 8 -24.97 -16.63 36.71
C LEU A 8 -23.53 -16.73 37.15
N THR A 9 -23.34 -17.72 37.99
CA THR A 9 -22.06 -18.27 38.37
C THR A 9 -21.40 -18.91 37.15
N THR A 10 -20.07 -18.78 37.11
CA THR A 10 -19.10 -19.82 36.72
C THR A 10 -18.71 -20.01 35.23
N ILE A 11 -17.46 -19.59 34.99
CA ILE A 11 -16.32 -20.22 34.25
C ILE A 11 -16.43 -20.46 32.74
N ALA A 12 -15.59 -19.72 32.01
CA ALA A 12 -14.58 -20.32 31.14
C ALA A 12 -13.39 -19.35 31.06
N THR A 13 -12.49 -19.39 32.04
CA THR A 13 -11.13 -18.88 31.84
C THR A 13 -10.48 -19.79 30.80
N LEU A 14 -10.47 -19.36 29.54
CA LEU A 14 -9.56 -19.95 28.56
C LEU A 14 -8.15 -19.56 28.97
N THR A 15 -7.49 -20.46 29.70
CA THR A 15 -6.04 -20.52 29.75
C THR A 15 -5.57 -20.86 28.33
N LEU A 16 -5.31 -19.84 27.50
CA LEU A 16 -4.46 -20.04 26.34
C LEU A 16 -3.09 -20.45 26.87
N ALA A 17 -2.82 -21.73 26.72
CA ALA A 17 -1.56 -22.35 27.00
C ALA A 17 -0.42 -21.52 26.41
N ALA A 18 0.68 -21.48 27.16
CA ALA A 18 1.97 -20.99 26.73
C ALA A 18 2.27 -21.45 25.30
N VAL A 19 2.17 -20.51 24.35
CA VAL A 19 2.87 -20.63 23.08
C VAL A 19 4.22 -19.92 23.29
N PRO A 20 5.34 -20.54 22.92
CA PRO A 20 6.67 -20.05 23.25
C PRO A 20 6.87 -18.61 22.79
N LEU A 21 7.71 -17.89 23.54
CA LEU A 21 8.44 -16.71 23.09
C LEU A 21 9.21 -17.03 21.81
N ILE A 22 8.53 -17.05 20.66
CA ILE A 22 9.19 -16.98 19.36
C ILE A 22 9.32 -15.50 19.07
N GLY A 23 10.53 -15.03 19.33
CA GLY A 23 10.98 -13.70 18.97
C GLY A 23 10.73 -13.45 17.49
N ILE A 24 9.80 -12.55 17.23
CA ILE A 24 9.76 -11.68 16.05
C ILE A 24 8.78 -10.57 16.40
N THR A 25 9.16 -9.73 17.37
CA THR A 25 8.83 -8.32 17.16
C THR A 25 9.55 -7.94 15.88
N GLN A 26 8.84 -8.04 14.74
CA GLN A 26 9.30 -7.55 13.45
C GLN A 26 9.37 -6.02 13.56
N ALA A 27 10.32 -5.51 14.33
CA ALA A 27 10.81 -4.15 14.25
C ALA A 27 11.78 -4.08 13.05
N ALA A 28 11.38 -4.61 11.90
CA ALA A 28 12.16 -4.53 10.67
C ALA A 28 11.87 -3.24 9.89
N HIS A 29 10.74 -2.57 10.17
CA HIS A 29 10.30 -1.38 9.43
C HIS A 29 10.70 -0.05 10.08
N ALA A 30 11.45 -0.05 11.19
CA ALA A 30 11.81 1.17 11.93
C ALA A 30 12.93 2.01 11.28
N GLY A 31 13.27 1.74 10.02
CA GLY A 31 14.15 2.55 9.18
C GLY A 31 13.77 2.45 7.70
N GLU A 32 12.49 2.16 7.42
CA GLU A 32 12.04 1.96 6.05
C GLU A 32 12.04 3.29 5.31
N ARG A 33 12.83 3.38 4.23
CA ARG A 33 12.94 4.58 3.41
C ARG A 33 11.55 4.95 2.90
N GLN A 34 11.01 6.07 3.34
CA GLN A 34 9.65 6.47 2.98
C GLN A 34 9.53 6.73 1.47
N VAL A 35 8.46 6.20 0.85
CA VAL A 35 8.08 6.52 -0.53
C VAL A 35 7.19 7.75 -0.48
N THR A 36 7.65 8.86 -1.07
CA THR A 36 6.86 10.10 -1.15
C THR A 36 6.56 10.41 -2.61
N VAL A 37 5.28 10.60 -2.93
CA VAL A 37 4.82 11.04 -4.25
C VAL A 37 3.94 12.28 -4.03
N ARG A 38 4.31 13.41 -4.63
CA ARG A 38 3.52 14.65 -4.53
C ARG A 38 2.38 14.60 -5.53
N VAL A 39 1.17 14.81 -5.02
CA VAL A 39 -0.10 14.78 -5.77
C VAL A 39 -0.84 16.12 -5.69
N GLY A 40 -0.58 16.92 -4.65
CA GLY A 40 -1.32 18.17 -4.42
C GLY A 40 -1.10 19.25 -5.47
N ASP A 41 -0.08 19.10 -6.32
CA ASP A 41 0.23 19.97 -7.45
C ASP A 41 -0.37 19.49 -8.79
N LEU A 42 -1.07 18.35 -8.81
CA LEU A 42 -1.56 17.71 -10.04
C LEU A 42 -3.08 17.65 -10.09
N ASN A 43 -3.65 18.00 -11.24
CA ASN A 43 -5.04 17.70 -11.55
C ASN A 43 -5.15 16.31 -12.21
N LEU A 44 -5.42 15.27 -11.43
CA LEU A 44 -5.49 13.89 -11.94
C LEU A 44 -6.61 13.62 -12.95
N ALA A 45 -7.52 14.56 -13.21
CA ALA A 45 -8.50 14.47 -14.29
C ALA A 45 -7.91 14.90 -15.65
N ASP A 46 -6.83 15.68 -15.64
CA ASP A 46 -6.07 16.03 -16.84
C ASP A 46 -5.11 14.89 -17.23
N PRO A 47 -5.06 14.49 -18.52
CA PRO A 47 -4.23 13.37 -18.95
C PRO A 47 -2.72 13.62 -18.83
N ALA A 48 -2.25 14.87 -18.97
CA ALA A 48 -0.83 15.18 -18.82
C ALA A 48 -0.40 15.10 -17.35
N ASP A 49 -1.20 15.68 -16.44
CA ASP A 49 -0.96 15.60 -15.00
C ASP A 49 -1.09 14.16 -14.47
N ALA A 50 -2.02 13.37 -15.02
CA ALA A 50 -2.13 11.94 -14.73
C ALA A 50 -0.89 11.16 -15.20
N ALA A 51 -0.34 11.48 -16.36
CA ALA A 51 0.90 10.89 -16.85
C ALA A 51 2.09 11.25 -15.95
N GLU A 52 2.16 12.51 -15.52
CA GLU A 52 3.17 13.02 -14.59
C GLU A 52 3.09 12.31 -13.22
N PHE A 53 1.89 12.13 -12.67
CA PHE A 53 1.68 11.32 -11.47
C PHE A 53 2.22 9.89 -11.64
N ASN A 54 1.89 9.24 -12.75
CA ASN A 54 2.35 7.89 -13.05
C ASN A 54 3.88 7.80 -13.20
N ALA A 55 4.50 8.81 -13.80
CA ALA A 55 5.95 8.90 -13.93
C ALA A 55 6.61 9.02 -12.55
N ARG A 56 6.12 9.93 -11.70
CA ARG A 56 6.60 10.13 -10.33
C ARG A 56 6.44 8.88 -9.48
N ALA A 57 5.26 8.24 -9.52
CA ALA A 57 5.01 7.00 -8.80
C ALA A 57 5.93 5.87 -9.26
N THR A 58 6.19 5.77 -10.57
CA THR A 58 7.10 4.76 -11.14
C THR A 58 8.53 4.99 -10.71
N ASP A 59 9.03 6.23 -10.76
CA ASP A 59 10.38 6.57 -10.33
C ASP A 59 10.58 6.33 -8.82
N ALA A 60 9.64 6.79 -7.99
CA ALA A 60 9.68 6.59 -6.54
C ALA A 60 9.68 5.09 -6.19
N THR A 61 8.83 4.29 -6.84
CA THR A 61 8.78 2.83 -6.69
C THR A 61 10.11 2.19 -7.08
N LYS A 62 10.67 2.54 -8.24
CA LYS A 62 11.95 1.99 -8.72
C LYS A 62 13.08 2.31 -7.74
N ARG A 63 13.17 3.54 -7.25
CA ARG A 63 14.20 3.95 -6.28
C ARG A 63 14.08 3.17 -4.97
N PHE A 64 12.87 3.05 -4.44
CA PHE A 64 12.62 2.30 -3.21
C PHE A 64 12.92 0.82 -3.36
N CYS A 65 12.33 0.15 -4.37
CA CYS A 65 12.52 -1.29 -4.57
C CYS A 65 13.94 -1.65 -4.98
N ARG A 66 14.67 -0.75 -5.67
CA ARG A 66 16.11 -0.94 -5.91
C ARG A 66 16.90 -0.86 -4.60
N ALA A 67 16.63 0.12 -3.75
CA ALA A 67 17.30 0.25 -2.47
C ALA A 67 17.01 -0.96 -1.56
N ARG A 68 15.76 -1.41 -1.50
CA ARG A 68 15.34 -2.60 -0.78
C ARG A 68 16.01 -3.86 -1.33
N ALA A 69 16.01 -4.04 -2.65
CA ALA A 69 16.65 -5.20 -3.28
C ALA A 69 18.17 -5.27 -2.99
N MET A 70 18.86 -4.13 -2.95
CA MET A 70 20.27 -4.09 -2.56
C MET A 70 20.49 -4.43 -1.08
N LYS A 71 19.62 -3.92 -0.19
CA LYS A 71 19.69 -4.16 1.26
C LYS A 71 19.39 -5.62 1.63
N GLU A 72 18.36 -6.20 1.01
CA GLU A 72 17.82 -7.52 1.34
C GLU A 72 18.29 -8.63 0.39
N ARG A 73 19.15 -8.31 -0.60
CA ARG A 73 19.62 -9.23 -1.65
C ARG A 73 18.47 -9.93 -2.38
N LEU A 74 17.42 -9.18 -2.68
CA LEU A 74 16.23 -9.70 -3.37
C LEU A 74 16.56 -10.10 -4.82
N ASP A 75 15.98 -11.21 -5.25
CA ASP A 75 16.02 -11.65 -6.64
C ASP A 75 15.12 -10.78 -7.54
N LEU A 76 15.13 -11.06 -8.84
CA LEU A 76 14.36 -10.30 -9.82
C LEU A 76 12.84 -10.39 -9.61
N LEU A 77 12.33 -11.54 -9.16
CA LEU A 77 10.90 -11.73 -8.91
C LEU A 77 10.49 -10.95 -7.66
N SER A 78 11.23 -11.06 -6.57
CA SER A 78 10.97 -10.30 -5.34
C SER A 78 11.04 -8.78 -5.57
N ARG A 79 11.96 -8.30 -6.41
CA ARG A 79 12.02 -6.88 -6.80
C ARG A 79 10.80 -6.43 -7.60
N ARG A 80 10.25 -7.31 -8.46
CA ARG A 80 8.99 -7.03 -9.18
C ARG A 80 7.80 -7.03 -8.22
N ALA A 81 7.73 -7.98 -7.28
CA ALA A 81 6.69 -8.03 -6.25
C ALA A 81 6.67 -6.74 -5.42
N CYS A 82 7.84 -6.28 -4.93
CA CYS A 82 7.98 -4.99 -4.28
C CYS A 82 7.41 -3.84 -5.13
N SER A 83 7.68 -3.84 -6.43
CA SER A 83 7.21 -2.76 -7.31
C SER A 83 5.69 -2.77 -7.46
N LEU A 84 5.06 -3.94 -7.44
CA LEU A 84 3.60 -4.08 -7.49
C LEU A 84 2.96 -3.64 -6.18
N GLU A 85 3.48 -4.11 -5.05
CA GLU A 85 3.00 -3.77 -3.70
C GLU A 85 3.09 -2.27 -3.43
N VAL A 86 4.25 -1.65 -3.71
CA VAL A 86 4.43 -0.20 -3.52
C VAL A 86 3.53 0.61 -4.43
N ARG A 87 3.31 0.18 -5.68
CA ARG A 87 2.35 0.85 -6.57
C ARG A 87 0.93 0.71 -6.05
N ALA A 88 0.54 -0.45 -5.54
CA ALA A 88 -0.78 -0.65 -4.95
C ALA A 88 -0.98 0.29 -3.75
N GLU A 89 0.01 0.38 -2.86
CA GLU A 89 -0.02 1.27 -1.70
C GLU A 89 -0.12 2.75 -2.11
N ILE A 90 0.68 3.21 -3.08
CA ILE A 90 0.60 4.58 -3.61
C ILE A 90 -0.81 4.89 -4.12
N ASN A 91 -1.43 3.96 -4.84
CA ASN A 91 -2.80 4.15 -5.35
C ASN A 91 -3.84 4.10 -4.23
N ASP A 92 -3.63 3.30 -3.19
CA ASP A 92 -4.56 3.22 -2.05
C ASP A 92 -4.54 4.49 -1.19
N LYS A 93 -3.40 5.19 -1.11
CA LYS A 93 -3.31 6.51 -0.46
C LYS A 93 -4.04 7.62 -1.21
N LEU A 94 -4.45 7.42 -2.46
CA LEU A 94 -5.27 8.39 -3.18
C LEU A 94 -6.70 8.37 -2.64
N SER A 95 -7.31 9.55 -2.51
CA SER A 95 -8.74 9.63 -2.22
C SER A 95 -9.59 8.95 -3.30
N VAL A 96 -10.81 8.55 -2.97
CA VAL A 96 -11.74 7.95 -3.94
C VAL A 96 -11.95 8.86 -5.17
N LYS A 97 -12.02 10.18 -4.97
CA LYS A 97 -12.15 11.15 -6.06
C LYS A 97 -10.91 11.16 -6.97
N GLN A 98 -9.72 11.20 -6.37
CA GLN A 98 -8.44 11.15 -7.10
C GLN A 98 -8.26 9.84 -7.88
N ARG A 99 -8.60 8.69 -7.29
CA ARG A 99 -8.58 7.40 -8.00
C ARG A 99 -9.51 7.40 -9.21
N LYS A 100 -10.73 7.92 -9.05
CA LYS A 100 -11.69 8.04 -10.17
C LYS A 100 -11.18 8.96 -11.27
N ALA A 101 -10.65 10.12 -10.91
CA ALA A 101 -10.07 11.07 -11.85
C ALA A 101 -8.91 10.45 -12.65
N LEU A 102 -7.96 9.82 -11.94
CA LEU A 102 -6.82 9.13 -12.55
C LEU A 102 -7.27 8.00 -13.50
N ALA A 103 -8.28 7.23 -13.10
CA ALA A 103 -8.84 6.16 -13.93
C ALA A 103 -9.57 6.71 -15.17
N SER A 104 -10.21 7.88 -15.09
CA SER A 104 -10.80 8.52 -16.27
C SER A 104 -9.76 9.08 -17.22
N ALA A 105 -8.69 9.70 -16.72
CA ALA A 105 -7.62 10.27 -17.55
C ALA A 105 -6.93 9.20 -18.43
N GLY A 106 -6.70 8.00 -17.88
CA GLY A 106 -6.13 6.87 -18.63
C GLY A 106 -7.01 6.33 -19.76
N ARG A 107 -8.31 6.65 -19.79
CA ARG A 107 -9.21 6.30 -20.90
C ARG A 107 -9.15 7.30 -22.05
N VAL A 108 -8.64 8.50 -21.79
CA VAL A 108 -8.68 9.63 -22.75
C VAL A 108 -7.42 9.72 -23.58
N THR A 109 -6.29 9.14 -23.16
CA THR A 109 -5.05 9.12 -23.98
C THR A 109 -5.34 8.48 -25.35
N PRO A 110 -5.41 9.28 -26.44
CA PRO A 110 -5.52 8.71 -27.76
C PRO A 110 -4.20 7.98 -28.02
N VAL A 111 -4.27 6.67 -28.23
CA VAL A 111 -3.14 5.93 -28.79
C VAL A 111 -2.91 6.54 -30.16
N ALA A 112 -1.88 7.38 -30.29
CA ALA A 112 -1.39 7.81 -31.58
C ALA A 112 -0.82 6.56 -32.27
N VAL A 113 -1.69 5.84 -32.98
CA VAL A 113 -1.27 4.79 -33.90
C VAL A 113 -0.52 5.53 -35.01
N ALA A 114 0.80 5.51 -34.93
CA ALA A 114 1.63 5.93 -36.05
C ALA A 114 1.26 5.02 -37.23
N ALA A 115 0.56 5.57 -38.22
CA ALA A 115 0.37 4.90 -39.50
C ALA A 115 1.77 4.80 -40.14
N PHE A 116 2.19 3.58 -40.45
CA PHE A 116 3.42 3.26 -41.16
C PHE A 116 3.25 3.44 -42.66
#